data_AF-A0A1R3JDU4-F1
#
_entry.id   AF-A0A1R3JDU4-F1
#
_cell.length_a   1.000
_cell.length_b   1.000
_cell.length_c   1.000
_cell.angle_alpha   90.00
_cell.angle_beta   90.00
_cell.angle_gamma   90.00
#
_symmetry.space_group_name_H-M   'P 1'
#
loop_
_entity.id
_entity.type
_entity.pdbx_description
1 polymer ?
#
loop_
_entity_poly.entity_id
_entity_poly.type
_entity_poly.pdbx_seq_one_letter_code
_entity_poly.pdbx_strand_id
1 'polypeptide(L)' 'MELQPQITRSDMMRALRMKEEIFLTAFVRCHPENVATELLEFYKNAKCMKRLAQASKKKVVNYGFPF' A
#
# COMPACT_ATOMS: atom_id res chain seq x y z
N MET A 1 23.96 11.92 -16.17
CA MET A 1 22.93 12.45 -15.25
C MET A 1 22.45 11.30 -14.40
N GLU A 2 22.80 11.29 -13.12
CA GLU A 2 22.31 10.27 -12.20
C GLU A 2 20.84 10.57 -11.89
N LEU A 3 19.96 9.64 -12.24
CA LEU A 3 18.54 9.70 -11.86
C LEU A 3 18.45 9.47 -10.35
N GLN A 4 18.40 10.56 -9.58
CA GLN A 4 18.15 10.45 -8.14
C GLN A 4 16.71 9.97 -7.92
N PRO A 5 16.49 8.99 -7.02
CA PRO A 5 15.14 8.56 -6.68
C PRO A 5 14.36 9.76 -6.10
N GLN A 6 13.29 10.17 -6.77
CA GLN A 6 12.40 11.23 -6.27
C GLN A 6 11.57 10.76 -5.05
N ILE A 7 11.56 9.45 -4.80
CA ILE A 7 10.80 8.84 -3.71
C ILE A 7 11.67 8.84 -2.46
N THR A 8 11.27 9.62 -1.46
CA THR A 8 11.95 9.62 -0.16
C THR A 8 11.54 8.40 0.67
N ARG A 9 12.36 8.07 1.69
CA ARG A 9 12.01 7.00 2.65
C ARG A 9 10.67 7.28 3.36
N SER A 10 10.37 8.54 3.61
CA SER A 10 9.08 9.00 4.14
C SER A 10 7.91 8.65 3.22
N ASP A 11 8.08 8.81 1.91
CA ASP A 11 7.06 8.47 0.92
C ASP A 11 6.80 6.97 0.87
N MET A 12 7.85 6.15 0.96
CA MET A 12 7.71 4.68 1.07
C MET A 12 6.93 4.28 2.33
N MET A 13 7.26 4.86 3.48
CA MET A 13 6.54 4.58 4.73
C MET A 13 5.08 5.04 4.68
N ARG A 14 4.80 6.14 3.98
CA ARG A 14 3.43 6.62 3.75
C ARG A 14 2.66 5.66 2.85
N ALA A 15 3.26 5.20 1.76
CA ALA A 15 2.67 4.23 0.84
C ALA A 15 2.31 2.90 1.54
N LEU A 16 3.19 2.39 2.41
CA LEU A 16 2.95 1.14 3.16
C LEU A 16 1.77 1.23 4.15
N ARG A 17 1.45 2.42 4.65
CA ARG A 17 0.33 2.64 5.58
C ARG A 17 -0.99 2.97 4.87
N MET A 18 -0.97 3.22 3.57
CA MET A 18 -2.17 3.59 2.82
C MET A 18 -3.13 2.41 2.69
N LYS A 19 -4.43 2.74 2.62
CA LYS A 19 -5.41 1.80 2.08
C LYS A 19 -5.04 1.51 0.63
N GLU A 20 -5.24 0.26 0.24
CA GLU A 20 -4.86 -0.22 -1.09
C GLU A 20 -5.47 0.60 -2.23
N GLU A 21 -6.75 0.97 -2.14
CA GLU A 21 -7.41 1.79 -3.16
C GLU A 21 -6.71 3.15 -3.35
N ILE A 22 -6.27 3.75 -2.23
CA ILE A 22 -5.56 5.03 -2.24
C ILE A 22 -4.16 4.85 -2.81
N PHE A 23 -3.47 3.76 -2.44
CA PHE A 23 -2.16 3.42 -2.97
C PHE A 23 -2.20 3.21 -4.49
N LEU A 24 -3.13 2.40 -4.98
CA LEU A 24 -3.29 2.12 -6.41
C LEU A 24 -3.61 3.40 -7.19
N THR A 25 -4.43 4.29 -6.64
CA THR A 25 -4.75 5.56 -7.30
C THR A 25 -3.54 6.50 -7.34
N ALA A 26 -2.79 6.63 -6.24
CA ALA A 26 -1.70 7.58 -6.13
C ALA A 26 -0.40 7.13 -6.82
N PHE A 27 -0.12 5.82 -6.84
CA PHE A 27 1.18 5.28 -7.27
C PHE A 27 1.12 4.36 -8.51
N VAL A 28 -0.07 3.90 -8.91
CA VAL A 28 -0.20 3.00 -10.07
C VAL A 28 -0.97 3.67 -11.21
N ARG A 29 -2.15 4.22 -10.92
CA ARG A 29 -3.04 4.85 -11.92
C ARG A 29 -2.59 6.24 -12.39
N CYS A 30 -1.60 6.83 -11.74
CA CYS A 30 -1.00 8.09 -12.18
C CYS A 30 -0.11 7.93 -13.42
N HIS A 31 0.19 6.69 -13.82
CA HIS A 31 1.01 6.36 -14.98
C HIS A 31 0.15 5.95 -16.19
N PRO A 32 0.68 6.04 -17.42
CA PRO A 32 0.01 5.53 -18.62
C PRO A 32 -0.27 4.02 -18.51
N GLU A 33 -1.33 3.55 -19.17
CA GLU A 33 -1.89 2.20 -19.00
C GLU A 33 -0.86 1.07 -19.09
N ASN A 34 0.09 1.17 -20.02
CA ASN A 34 1.14 0.16 -20.18
C ASN A 34 1.99 -0.02 -18.90
N VAL A 35 2.40 1.10 -18.30
CA VAL A 35 3.22 1.12 -17.08
C VAL A 35 2.38 0.77 -15.85
N ALA A 36 1.14 1.28 -15.79
CA ALA A 36 0.21 0.98 -14.72
C ALA A 36 -0.10 -0.53 -14.63
N THR A 37 -0.21 -1.20 -15.78
CA THR A 37 -0.48 -2.64 -15.85
C THR A 37 0.68 -3.47 -15.29
N GLU A 38 1.91 -3.13 -15.68
CA GLU A 38 3.12 -3.79 -15.18
C GLU A 38 3.30 -3.56 -13.67
N LEU A 39 3.11 -2.33 -13.19
CA LEU A 39 3.15 -1.99 -11.77
C LEU A 39 2.08 -2.74 -10.96
N LEU A 40 0.88 -2.90 -11.52
CA LEU A 40 -0.20 -3.63 -10.87
C LEU A 40 0.11 -5.13 -10.78
N GLU A 41 0.69 -5.72 -11.82
CA GLU A 41 1.10 -7.12 -11.84
C GLU A 41 2.23 -7.39 -10.84
N PHE A 42 3.24 -6.51 -10.82
CA PHE A 42 4.31 -6.56 -9.83
C PHE A 42 3.76 -6.43 -8.40
N TYR A 43 2.85 -5.48 -8.17
CA TYR A 43 2.17 -5.33 -6.89
C TYR A 43 1.37 -6.58 -6.51
N LYS A 44 0.61 -7.20 -7.42
CA LYS A 44 -0.13 -8.45 -7.14
C LYS A 44 0.82 -9.58 -6.72
N ASN A 45 1.94 -9.73 -7.41
CA ASN A 45 2.97 -10.73 -7.09
C ASN A 45 3.63 -10.46 -5.73
N ALA A 46 3.95 -9.20 -5.43
CA ALA A 46 4.54 -8.80 -4.15
C ALA A 46 3.53 -8.88 -2.97
N LYS A 47 2.25 -8.57 -3.22
CA LYS A 47 1.16 -8.57 -2.22
C LYS A 47 0.78 -9.97 -1.76
N CYS A 48 1.25 -11.03 -2.42
CA CYS A 48 1.14 -12.41 -1.92
C CYS A 48 1.77 -12.59 -0.52
N MET A 49 2.59 -11.63 -0.07
CA MET A 49 2.93 -11.46 1.34
C MET A 49 1.71 -10.94 2.13
N LYS A 50 0.89 -11.88 2.65
CA LYS A 50 -0.26 -11.62 3.53
C LYS A 50 0.04 -10.48 4.52
N ARG A 51 -0.88 -9.52 4.63
CA ARG A 51 -0.85 -8.45 5.65
C ARG A 51 -0.83 -9.06 7.06
N LEU A 52 0.37 -9.33 7.59
CA LEU A 52 0.58 -9.77 8.97
C LEU A 52 -0.15 -8.82 9.94
N ALA A 53 -0.13 -7.51 9.67
CA ALA A 53 -0.81 -6.50 10.47
C ALA A 53 -2.35 -6.53 10.41
N GLN A 54 -2.96 -6.98 9.30
CA GLN A 54 -4.43 -7.10 9.20
C GLN A 54 -4.91 -8.40 9.85
N ALA A 55 -4.12 -9.47 9.74
CA ALA A 55 -4.35 -10.72 10.46
C ALA A 55 -4.06 -10.59 11.97
N SER A 56 -3.12 -9.73 12.37
CA SER A 56 -2.77 -9.48 13.78
C SER A 56 -3.65 -8.43 14.46
N LYS A 57 -4.54 -7.76 13.73
CA LYS A 57 -5.63 -7.00 14.35
C LYS A 57 -6.51 -8.02 15.07
N LYS A 58 -6.21 -8.28 16.35
CA LYS A 58 -7.24 -8.74 17.29
C LYS A 58 -8.45 -7.84 17.05
N LYS A 59 -9.64 -8.42 16.90
CA LYS A 59 -10.90 -7.66 16.98
C LYS A 59 -10.82 -6.89 18.29
N VAL A 60 -10.43 -5.61 18.23
CA VAL A 60 -10.60 -4.70 19.35
C VAL A 60 -12.09 -4.40 19.33
N VAL A 61 -12.83 -5.27 20.02
CA VAL A 61 -14.21 -4.96 20.38
C VAL A 61 -14.08 -3.93 21.48
N ASN A 62 -14.36 -2.67 21.15
CA ASN A 62 -14.54 -1.64 22.15
C ASN A 62 -15.87 -1.95 22.86
N TYR A 63 -15.81 -2.87 23.82
CA TYR A 63 -16.82 -3.03 24.85
C TYR A 63 -16.77 -1.76 25.70
N GLY A 64 -17.62 -0.80 25.32
CA GLY A 64 -17.86 0.39 26.12
C GLY A 64 -18.76 0.01 27.27
N PHE A 65 -18.43 0.44 28.47
CA PHE A 65 -19.26 0.22 29.64
C PHE A 65 -20.73 0.66 29.36
N PRO A 66 -21.77 -0.18 29.56
CA PRO A 66 -21.83 -1.39 30.38
C PRO A 66 -22.02 -2.71 29.58
N PHE A 67 -21.42 -2.85 28.40
CA PHE A 67 -21.36 -4.13 27.67
C PHE A 67 -19.93 -4.56 27.47
#